data_AF-A0A8C3W127-F1
#
_entry.id   AF-A0A8C3W127-F1
#
_cell.length_a   1.000
_cell.length_b   1.000
_cell.length_c   1.000
_cell.angle_alpha   90.00
_cell.angle_beta   90.00
_cell.angle_gamma   90.00
#
_symmetry.space_group_name_H-M   'P 1'
#
loop_
_entity.id
_entity.type
_entity.pdbx_description
1 polymer ?
#
loop_
_entity_poly.entity_id
_entity_poly.type
_entity_poly.pdbx_seq_one_letter_code
_entity_poly.pdbx_strand_id
1 'polypeptide(L)'
;MGCTRDAILDALENLTADEFKRFKMKLLSVPLRDGYGRIPRGTLLPLDAVDLTDKLVNYYMEAYSAELTALVLRDIGMKEVAEQLQKSLCQAMHFVDQHRATLIQRVTHVDGVLDALYGKVLTEDEYQAVRAERTNPSKMRKLFSFTPAWNLTCKDLFLQALKDTQPYLVADLEQS
;
A
#
# COMPACT_ATOMS: atom_id res chain seq x y z
N MET A 1 0.00 -7.65 3.90
CA MET A 1 -1.04 -6.82 4.49
C MET A 1 -0.83 -5.48 3.86
N GLY A 2 -1.65 -5.10 2.87
CA GLY A 2 -1.36 -3.93 2.04
C GLY A 2 -1.18 -2.68 2.90
N CYS A 3 -0.04 -2.00 2.81
CA CYS A 3 0.19 -0.77 3.58
C CYS A 3 -0.83 0.33 3.29
N THR A 4 -1.56 0.27 2.16
CA THR A 4 -2.74 1.12 1.95
C THR A 4 -3.83 0.84 3.00
N ARG A 5 -4.14 -0.44 3.22
CA ARG A 5 -5.12 -0.88 4.21
C ARG A 5 -4.65 -0.49 5.60
N ASP A 6 -3.39 -0.77 5.91
CA ASP A 6 -2.82 -0.47 7.23
C ASP A 6 -2.81 1.03 7.52
N ALA A 7 -2.43 1.85 6.54
CA ALA A 7 -2.43 3.30 6.68
C ALA A 7 -3.85 3.88 6.81
N ILE A 8 -4.84 3.35 6.05
CA ILE A 8 -6.25 3.74 6.21
C ILE A 8 -6.76 3.30 7.57
N LEU A 9 -6.42 2.10 8.04
CA LEU A 9 -6.83 1.60 9.34
C LEU A 9 -6.27 2.47 10.46
N ASP A 10 -4.97 2.73 10.47
CA ASP A 10 -4.31 3.61 11.44
C ASP A 10 -4.94 5.01 11.42
N ALA A 11 -5.21 5.55 10.23
CA ALA A 11 -5.91 6.84 10.10
C ALA A 11 -7.33 6.81 10.71
N LEU A 12 -8.08 5.72 10.54
CA LEU A 12 -9.43 5.58 11.08
C LEU A 12 -9.44 5.28 12.59
N GLU A 13 -8.45 4.56 13.11
CA GLU A 13 -8.31 4.29 14.56
C GLU A 13 -7.88 5.54 15.34
N ASN A 14 -7.14 6.45 14.70
CA ASN A 14 -6.82 7.76 15.28
C ASN A 14 -8.04 8.70 15.37
N LEU A 15 -9.18 8.37 14.75
CA LEU A 15 -10.40 9.17 14.84
C LEU A 15 -11.19 8.87 16.12
N THR A 16 -11.76 9.91 16.72
CA THR A 16 -12.75 9.73 17.79
C THR A 16 -14.07 9.19 17.24
N ALA A 17 -14.94 8.65 18.11
CA ALA A 17 -16.24 8.10 17.70
C ALA A 17 -17.15 9.13 16.99
N ASP A 18 -17.06 10.43 17.34
CA ASP A 18 -17.82 11.48 16.66
C ASP A 18 -17.24 11.76 15.27
N GLU A 19 -15.93 11.82 15.15
CA GLU A 19 -15.25 12.03 13.86
C GLU A 19 -15.46 10.85 12.92
N PHE A 20 -15.40 9.62 13.43
CA PHE A 20 -15.70 8.42 12.66
C PHE A 20 -17.15 8.41 12.16
N LYS A 21 -18.10 8.89 12.97
CA LYS A 21 -19.49 9.08 12.55
C LYS A 21 -19.63 10.15 11.47
N ARG A 22 -18.90 11.28 11.58
CA ARG A 22 -18.86 12.32 10.55
C ARG A 22 -18.22 11.81 9.26
N PHE A 23 -17.14 11.06 9.35
CA PHE A 23 -16.47 10.40 8.23
C PHE A 23 -17.46 9.53 7.45
N LYS A 24 -18.19 8.66 8.16
CA LYS A 24 -19.25 7.82 7.58
C LYS A 24 -20.33 8.63 6.88
N MET A 25 -20.82 9.70 7.51
CA MET A 25 -21.85 10.58 6.92
C MET A 25 -21.32 11.33 5.68
N LYS A 26 -20.06 11.75 5.71
CA LYS A 26 -19.43 12.46 4.60
C LYS A 26 -19.15 11.54 3.43
N LEU A 27 -18.77 10.29 3.68
CA LEU A 27 -18.60 9.26 2.65
C LEU A 27 -19.89 8.99 1.84
N LEU A 28 -21.07 9.21 2.44
CA LEU A 28 -22.36 9.14 1.72
C LEU A 28 -22.63 10.37 0.84
N SER A 29 -22.00 11.51 1.17
CA SER A 29 -22.24 12.80 0.54
C SER A 29 -21.16 13.18 -0.48
N VAL A 30 -19.98 12.56 -0.38
CA VAL A 30 -18.82 12.87 -1.23
C VAL A 30 -19.12 12.52 -2.70
N PRO A 31 -18.65 13.33 -3.66
CA PRO A 31 -18.68 12.95 -5.07
C PRO A 31 -17.72 11.76 -5.29
N LEU A 32 -18.22 10.71 -5.91
CA LEU A 32 -17.41 9.56 -6.32
C LEU A 32 -17.04 9.70 -7.80
N ARG A 33 -15.92 9.10 -8.20
CA ARG A 33 -15.49 9.01 -9.59
C ARG A 33 -16.50 8.19 -10.41
N ASP A 34 -16.71 8.56 -11.67
CA ASP A 34 -17.62 7.88 -12.59
C ASP A 34 -17.35 6.36 -12.64
N GLY A 35 -18.42 5.56 -12.51
CA GLY A 35 -18.36 4.10 -12.50
C GLY A 35 -18.31 3.46 -11.11
N TYR A 36 -18.10 4.23 -10.03
CA TYR A 36 -18.10 3.70 -8.67
C TYR A 36 -19.45 3.89 -7.96
N GLY A 37 -19.97 2.80 -7.39
CA GLY A 37 -21.17 2.81 -6.56
C GLY A 37 -20.93 3.42 -5.18
N ARG A 38 -21.98 3.92 -4.54
CA ARG A 38 -21.95 4.31 -3.11
C ARG A 38 -22.21 3.10 -2.24
N ILE A 39 -21.43 2.95 -1.16
CA ILE A 39 -21.73 1.94 -0.15
C ILE A 39 -23.06 2.31 0.54
N PRO A 40 -24.04 1.40 0.60
CA PRO A 40 -25.32 1.69 1.22
C PRO A 40 -25.16 2.00 2.71
N ARG A 41 -25.90 3.01 3.18
CA ARG A 41 -25.84 3.52 4.55
C ARG A 41 -26.08 2.44 5.61
N GLY A 42 -26.98 1.49 5.33
CA GLY A 42 -27.29 0.37 6.24
C GLY A 42 -26.11 -0.55 6.49
N THR A 43 -25.21 -0.69 5.51
CA THR A 43 -23.97 -1.46 5.65
C THR A 43 -22.87 -0.59 6.27
N LEU A 44 -22.82 0.71 5.98
CA LEU A 44 -21.73 1.59 6.45
C LEU A 44 -21.78 1.92 7.95
N LEU A 45 -22.98 2.14 8.48
CA LEU A 45 -23.19 2.54 9.87
C LEU A 45 -22.66 1.54 10.90
N PRO A 46 -22.96 0.22 10.80
CA PRO A 46 -22.54 -0.75 11.79
C PRO A 46 -21.07 -1.18 11.69
N LEU A 47 -20.33 -0.82 10.63
CA LEU A 47 -18.95 -1.28 10.45
C LEU A 47 -17.99 -0.61 11.44
N ASP A 48 -17.10 -1.39 12.03
CA ASP A 48 -15.96 -0.89 12.78
C ASP A 48 -14.84 -0.39 11.86
N ALA A 49 -13.80 0.24 12.41
CA ALA A 49 -12.70 0.80 11.62
C ALA A 49 -12.03 -0.25 10.71
N VAL A 50 -11.83 -1.46 11.23
CA VAL A 50 -11.22 -2.59 10.50
C VAL A 50 -12.10 -3.03 9.33
N ASP A 51 -13.38 -3.29 9.57
CA ASP A 51 -14.30 -3.75 8.52
C ASP A 51 -14.58 -2.66 7.49
N LEU A 52 -14.66 -1.40 7.92
CA LEU A 52 -14.80 -0.26 7.01
C LEU A 52 -13.59 -0.14 6.10
N THR A 53 -12.38 -0.30 6.63
CA THR A 53 -11.15 -0.28 5.86
C THR A 53 -11.12 -1.39 4.82
N ASP A 54 -11.42 -2.63 5.22
CA ASP A 54 -11.52 -3.77 4.30
C ASP A 54 -12.51 -3.47 3.18
N LYS A 55 -13.68 -2.96 3.54
CA LYS A 55 -14.73 -2.63 2.60
C LYS A 55 -14.31 -1.54 1.63
N LEU A 56 -13.65 -0.49 2.10
CA LEU A 56 -13.15 0.60 1.25
C LEU A 56 -12.11 0.08 0.26
N VAL A 57 -11.12 -0.67 0.72
CA VAL A 57 -10.06 -1.22 -0.12
C VAL A 57 -10.62 -2.22 -1.15
N ASN A 58 -11.54 -3.08 -0.74
CA ASN A 58 -12.11 -4.11 -1.62
C ASN A 58 -13.12 -3.52 -2.64
N TYR A 59 -13.86 -2.47 -2.25
CA TYR A 59 -14.89 -1.88 -3.12
C TYR A 59 -14.35 -0.78 -4.03
N TYR A 60 -13.43 0.04 -3.52
CA TYR A 60 -12.88 1.19 -4.22
C TYR A 60 -11.47 0.96 -4.76
N MET A 61 -10.83 -0.20 -4.49
CA MET A 61 -9.42 -0.50 -4.78
C MET A 61 -8.46 0.35 -3.94
N GLU A 62 -7.25 -0.15 -3.71
CA GLU A 62 -6.27 0.48 -2.79
C GLU A 62 -5.93 1.93 -3.15
N ALA A 63 -5.63 2.22 -4.42
CA ALA A 63 -5.21 3.57 -4.82
C ALA A 63 -6.34 4.59 -4.60
N TYR A 64 -7.55 4.28 -5.06
CA TYR A 64 -8.68 5.20 -4.97
C TYR A 64 -9.30 5.24 -3.56
N SER A 65 -9.26 4.15 -2.79
CA SER A 65 -9.71 4.15 -1.40
C SER A 65 -8.84 5.06 -0.52
N ALA A 66 -7.52 5.08 -0.74
CA ALA A 66 -6.61 6.00 -0.07
C ALA A 66 -6.89 7.46 -0.41
N GLU A 67 -7.04 7.78 -1.71
CA GLU A 67 -7.39 9.12 -2.18
C GLU A 67 -8.73 9.59 -1.58
N LEU A 68 -9.75 8.73 -1.63
CA LEU A 68 -11.07 9.01 -1.11
C LEU A 68 -11.04 9.24 0.41
N THR A 69 -10.33 8.39 1.15
CA THR A 69 -10.17 8.52 2.60
C THR A 69 -9.48 9.84 2.95
N ALA A 70 -8.38 10.19 2.28
CA ALA A 70 -7.69 11.46 2.49
C ALA A 70 -8.59 12.67 2.20
N LEU A 71 -9.41 12.60 1.15
CA LEU A 71 -10.35 13.65 0.77
C LEU A 71 -11.45 13.83 1.82
N VAL A 72 -12.03 12.73 2.30
CA VAL A 72 -13.07 12.76 3.33
C VAL A 72 -12.50 13.25 4.66
N LEU A 73 -11.31 12.80 5.06
CA LEU A 73 -10.60 13.26 6.25
C LEU A 73 -10.36 14.78 6.22
N ARG A 74 -9.92 15.30 5.06
CA ARG A 74 -9.71 16.74 4.87
C ARG A 74 -11.01 17.54 4.98
N ASP A 75 -12.12 16.98 4.51
CA ASP A 75 -13.43 17.63 4.54
C ASP A 75 -14.05 17.65 5.95
N ILE A 76 -13.87 16.58 6.74
CA ILE A 76 -14.31 16.58 8.15
C ILE A 76 -13.42 17.44 9.07
N GLY A 77 -12.34 18.04 8.54
CA GLY A 77 -11.40 18.89 9.28
C GLY A 77 -10.18 18.17 9.84
N MET A 78 -10.03 16.87 9.60
CA MET A 78 -8.92 16.03 10.05
C MET A 78 -7.73 16.11 9.08
N LYS A 79 -7.17 17.31 8.94
CA LYS A 79 -6.04 17.56 8.04
C LYS A 79 -4.78 16.80 8.47
N GLU A 80 -4.48 16.78 9.76
CA GLU A 80 -3.30 16.10 10.31
C GLU A 80 -3.34 14.59 10.02
N VAL A 81 -4.48 13.94 10.25
CA VAL A 81 -4.67 12.51 9.95
C VAL A 81 -4.58 12.26 8.44
N ALA A 82 -5.14 13.15 7.61
CA ALA A 82 -5.05 13.03 6.15
C ALA A 82 -3.61 13.19 5.63
N GLU A 83 -2.82 14.08 6.23
CA GLU A 83 -1.40 14.27 5.91
C GLU A 83 -0.57 13.09 6.39
N GLN A 84 -0.86 12.54 7.58
CA GLN A 84 -0.22 11.34 8.09
C GLN A 84 -0.51 10.13 7.19
N LEU A 85 -1.76 9.94 6.75
CA LEU A 85 -2.15 8.92 5.79
C LEU A 85 -1.34 9.04 4.49
N GLN A 86 -1.26 10.26 3.91
CA GLN A 86 -0.46 10.51 2.71
C GLN A 86 1.03 10.27 2.95
N LYS A 87 1.55 10.65 4.12
CA LYS A 87 2.94 10.44 4.50
C LYS A 87 3.26 8.96 4.61
N SER A 88 2.42 8.15 5.24
CA SER A 88 2.60 6.68 5.33
C SER A 88 2.60 6.04 3.95
N LEU A 89 1.70 6.49 3.06
CA LEU A 89 1.65 6.04 1.66
C LEU A 89 2.92 6.45 0.89
N CYS A 90 3.39 7.69 1.04
CA CYS A 90 4.62 8.18 0.43
C CYS A 90 5.88 7.56 1.03
N GLN A 91 5.93 7.24 2.33
CA GLN A 91 7.06 6.58 2.98
C GLN A 91 7.28 5.18 2.42
N ALA A 92 6.23 4.41 2.20
CA ALA A 92 6.34 3.12 1.52
C ALA A 92 6.86 3.26 0.08
N MET A 93 6.39 4.30 -0.65
CA MET A 93 6.89 4.60 -1.99
C MET A 93 8.38 4.97 -1.99
N HIS A 94 8.81 5.82 -1.05
CA HIS A 94 10.17 6.31 -1.01
C HIS A 94 11.15 5.31 -0.42
N PHE A 95 10.76 4.46 0.54
CA PHE A 95 11.67 3.51 1.15
C PHE A 95 12.28 2.54 0.12
N VAL A 96 11.44 1.91 -0.71
CA VAL A 96 11.90 0.97 -1.73
C VAL A 96 12.76 1.66 -2.80
N ASP A 97 12.39 2.88 -3.21
CA ASP A 97 13.15 3.67 -4.20
C ASP A 97 14.46 4.26 -3.65
N GLN A 98 14.46 4.72 -2.39
CA GLN A 98 15.60 5.28 -1.68
C GLN A 98 16.64 4.20 -1.40
N HIS A 99 16.20 3.03 -0.93
CA HIS A 99 17.09 1.92 -0.64
C HIS A 99 17.34 1.01 -1.83
N ARG A 100 16.91 1.37 -3.06
CA ARG A 100 17.08 0.55 -4.27
C ARG A 100 18.52 0.05 -4.47
N ALA A 101 19.51 0.92 -4.25
CA ALA A 101 20.91 0.59 -4.48
C ALA A 101 21.42 -0.41 -3.44
N THR A 102 21.04 -0.18 -2.18
CA THR A 102 21.40 -1.07 -1.07
C THR A 102 20.72 -2.42 -1.20
N LEU A 103 19.45 -2.44 -1.62
CA LEU A 103 18.70 -3.66 -1.90
C LEU A 103 19.32 -4.45 -3.07
N ILE A 104 19.67 -3.79 -4.18
CA ILE A 104 20.33 -4.45 -5.32
C ILE A 104 21.65 -5.12 -4.91
N GLN A 105 22.41 -4.53 -3.98
CA GLN A 105 23.72 -5.07 -3.57
C GLN A 105 23.66 -6.08 -2.42
N ARG A 106 22.78 -5.88 -1.44
CA ARG A 106 22.74 -6.70 -0.22
C ARG A 106 21.73 -7.84 -0.25
N VAL A 107 20.74 -7.79 -1.14
CA VAL A 107 19.76 -8.89 -1.28
C VAL A 107 20.48 -10.09 -1.89
N THR A 108 20.74 -11.09 -1.05
CA THR A 108 21.37 -12.36 -1.45
C THR A 108 20.33 -13.38 -1.93
N HIS A 109 19.14 -13.40 -1.31
CA HIS A 109 18.02 -14.26 -1.70
C HIS A 109 16.99 -13.49 -2.55
N VAL A 110 17.30 -13.29 -3.83
CA VAL A 110 16.39 -12.64 -4.79
C VAL A 110 15.28 -13.59 -5.23
N ASP A 111 15.58 -14.89 -5.37
CA ASP A 111 14.61 -15.87 -5.86
C ASP A 111 13.43 -16.08 -4.90
N GLY A 112 13.64 -16.00 -3.57
CA GLY A 112 12.54 -16.06 -2.59
C GLY A 112 11.62 -14.84 -2.64
N VAL A 113 12.18 -13.64 -2.83
CA VAL A 113 11.41 -12.41 -3.00
C VAL A 113 10.65 -12.43 -4.34
N LEU A 114 11.28 -12.93 -5.41
CA LEU A 114 10.66 -13.12 -6.72
C LEU A 114 9.48 -14.08 -6.66
N ASP A 115 9.62 -15.20 -5.96
CA ASP A 115 8.56 -16.21 -5.82
C ASP A 115 7.36 -15.67 -5.03
N ALA A 116 7.61 -14.90 -3.97
CA ALA A 116 6.55 -14.24 -3.21
C ALA A 116 5.81 -13.14 -4.00
N LEU A 117 6.49 -12.52 -4.98
CA LEU A 117 5.91 -11.54 -5.90
C LEU A 117 5.23 -12.17 -7.12
N TYR A 118 5.60 -13.41 -7.45
CA TYR A 118 5.03 -14.18 -8.55
C TYR A 118 3.52 -14.41 -8.35
N GLY A 119 2.71 -14.08 -9.36
CA GLY A 119 1.26 -14.25 -9.30
C GLY A 119 0.50 -13.17 -8.51
N LYS A 120 1.19 -12.26 -7.82
CA LYS A 120 0.59 -11.07 -7.18
C LYS A 120 0.90 -9.78 -7.89
N VAL A 121 2.17 -9.58 -8.24
CA VAL A 121 2.70 -8.33 -8.81
C VAL A 121 3.28 -8.55 -10.19
N LEU A 122 3.97 -9.68 -10.38
CA LEU A 122 4.65 -10.02 -11.63
C LEU A 122 3.83 -11.04 -12.41
N THR A 123 3.69 -10.79 -13.71
CA THR A 123 3.21 -11.79 -14.66
C THR A 123 4.28 -12.86 -14.92
N GLU A 124 3.86 -14.00 -15.50
CA GLU A 124 4.79 -15.10 -15.79
C GLU A 124 5.94 -14.69 -16.72
N ASP A 125 5.65 -13.84 -17.69
CA ASP A 125 6.63 -13.29 -18.63
C ASP A 125 7.66 -12.40 -17.91
N GLU A 126 7.22 -11.49 -17.05
CA GLU A 126 8.10 -10.62 -16.27
C GLU A 126 8.97 -11.41 -15.29
N TYR A 127 8.39 -12.40 -14.60
CA TYR A 127 9.14 -13.26 -13.69
C TYR A 127 10.22 -14.06 -14.43
N GLN A 128 9.90 -14.66 -15.57
CA GLN A 128 10.88 -15.39 -16.38
C GLN A 128 11.97 -14.45 -16.91
N ALA A 129 11.60 -13.25 -17.37
CA ALA A 129 12.55 -12.25 -17.84
C ALA A 129 13.53 -11.80 -16.75
N VAL A 130 13.05 -11.62 -15.51
CA VAL A 130 13.93 -11.31 -14.37
C VAL A 130 14.78 -12.53 -13.99
N ARG A 131 14.21 -13.73 -13.94
CA ARG A 131 14.93 -14.97 -13.56
C ARG A 131 16.00 -15.38 -14.56
N ALA A 132 15.84 -15.04 -15.83
CA ALA A 132 16.80 -15.30 -16.91
C ALA A 132 18.10 -14.49 -16.78
N GLU A 133 18.15 -13.45 -15.92
CA GLU A 133 19.36 -12.67 -15.68
C GLU A 133 20.43 -13.47 -14.93
N ARG A 134 21.70 -13.28 -15.33
CA ARG A 134 22.82 -14.11 -14.84
C ARG A 134 23.23 -13.86 -13.39
N THR A 135 22.92 -12.68 -12.84
CA THR A 135 23.41 -12.27 -11.51
C THR A 135 22.27 -11.69 -10.69
N ASN A 136 22.25 -12.00 -9.39
CA ASN A 136 21.28 -11.47 -8.41
C ASN A 136 21.09 -9.95 -8.48
N PRO A 137 22.16 -9.11 -8.55
CA PRO A 137 21.98 -7.67 -8.72
C PRO A 137 21.36 -7.27 -10.06
N SER A 138 21.62 -8.02 -11.14
CA SER A 138 20.99 -7.74 -12.45
C SER A 138 19.52 -8.13 -12.44
N LYS A 139 19.16 -9.26 -11.79
CA LYS A 139 17.76 -9.63 -11.52
C LYS A 139 17.02 -8.49 -10.80
N MET A 140 17.58 -8.00 -9.69
CA MET A 140 16.98 -6.88 -8.95
C MET A 140 16.89 -5.61 -9.77
N ARG A 141 17.93 -5.24 -10.54
CA ARG A 141 17.88 -4.06 -11.40
C ARG A 141 16.81 -4.19 -12.50
N LYS A 142 16.66 -5.38 -13.07
CA LYS A 142 15.63 -5.66 -14.08
C LYS A 142 14.24 -5.58 -13.48
N LEU A 143 14.05 -6.17 -12.30
CA LEU A 143 12.83 -6.09 -11.50
C LEU A 143 12.45 -4.63 -11.20
N PHE A 144 13.43 -3.83 -10.75
CA PHE A 144 13.25 -2.39 -10.56
C PHE A 144 13.05 -1.62 -11.86
N SER A 145 13.45 -2.11 -13.03
CA SER A 145 13.13 -1.46 -14.31
C SER A 145 11.62 -1.46 -14.60
N PHE A 146 10.86 -2.35 -13.98
CA PHE A 146 9.41 -2.38 -14.02
C PHE A 146 8.75 -1.48 -12.97
N THR A 147 9.53 -0.65 -12.24
CA THR A 147 9.02 0.31 -11.24
C THR A 147 7.87 1.21 -11.71
N PRO A 148 7.74 1.62 -12.99
CA PRO A 148 6.57 2.39 -13.42
C PRO A 148 5.25 1.61 -13.30
N ALA A 149 5.30 0.27 -13.31
CA ALA A 149 4.15 -0.61 -13.10
C ALA A 149 3.94 -1.00 -11.63
N TRP A 150 4.88 -0.66 -10.75
CA TRP A 150 4.82 -1.01 -9.33
C TRP A 150 3.95 -0.02 -8.57
N ASN A 151 2.66 -0.38 -8.44
CA ASN A 151 1.71 0.32 -7.58
C ASN A 151 2.15 0.24 -6.10
N LEU A 152 1.52 1.04 -5.25
CA LEU A 152 1.83 1.12 -3.81
C LEU A 152 1.79 -0.25 -3.12
N THR A 153 0.81 -1.08 -3.47
CA THR A 153 0.68 -2.48 -3.05
C THR A 153 1.87 -3.36 -3.45
N CYS A 154 2.47 -3.09 -4.62
CA CYS A 154 3.59 -3.88 -5.12
C CYS A 154 4.84 -3.63 -4.29
N LYS A 155 5.09 -2.36 -3.95
CA LYS A 155 6.19 -1.94 -3.08
C LYS A 155 6.01 -2.48 -1.66
N ASP A 156 4.77 -2.50 -1.18
CA ASP A 156 4.42 -3.13 0.09
C ASP A 156 4.71 -4.63 0.12
N LEU A 157 4.20 -5.36 -0.88
CA LEU A 157 4.40 -6.79 -0.98
C LEU A 157 5.87 -7.14 -1.11
N PHE A 158 6.63 -6.30 -1.82
CA PHE A 158 8.08 -6.43 -1.92
C PHE A 158 8.77 -6.17 -0.57
N LEU A 159 8.38 -5.13 0.16
CA LEU A 159 8.90 -4.86 1.50
C LEU A 159 8.56 -6.02 2.46
N GLN A 160 7.34 -6.55 2.39
CA GLN A 160 6.91 -7.67 3.20
C GLN A 160 7.68 -8.95 2.84
N ALA A 161 7.89 -9.22 1.55
CA ALA A 161 8.71 -10.33 1.09
C ALA A 161 10.16 -10.18 1.56
N LEU A 162 10.71 -8.96 1.56
CA LEU A 162 12.02 -8.67 2.15
C LEU A 162 12.03 -8.90 3.66
N LYS A 163 10.99 -8.49 4.40
CA LYS A 163 10.88 -8.73 5.85
C LYS A 163 10.79 -10.24 6.16
N ASP A 164 10.09 -11.01 5.33
CA ASP A 164 9.94 -12.46 5.51
C ASP A 164 11.24 -13.21 5.18
N THR A 165 11.88 -12.86 4.06
CA THR A 165 13.10 -13.54 3.61
C THR A 165 14.34 -13.09 4.39
N GLN A 166 14.46 -11.78 4.67
CA GLN A 166 15.66 -11.15 5.24
C GLN A 166 15.29 -9.99 6.20
N PRO A 167 14.69 -10.28 7.37
CA PRO A 167 14.24 -9.25 8.31
C PRO A 167 15.38 -8.34 8.78
N TYR A 168 16.60 -8.88 8.91
CA TYR A 168 17.80 -8.14 9.31
C TYR A 168 18.15 -7.02 8.33
N LEU A 169 17.96 -7.26 7.03
CA LEU A 169 18.22 -6.25 6.01
C LEU A 169 17.21 -5.12 6.13
N VAL A 170 15.93 -5.44 6.34
CA VAL A 170 14.89 -4.41 6.45
C VAL A 170 15.06 -3.59 7.72
N ALA A 171 15.42 -4.21 8.85
CA ALA A 171 15.71 -3.49 10.08
C ALA A 171 16.91 -2.53 9.96
N ASP A 172 17.98 -2.94 9.25
CA ASP A 172 19.14 -2.10 8.96
C ASP A 172 18.80 -0.91 8.05
N LEU A 173 17.91 -1.14 7.08
CA LEU A 173 17.41 -0.11 6.17
C LEU A 173 16.38 0.83 6.84
N GLU A 174 15.55 0.33 7.76
CA GLU A 174 14.61 1.14 8.57
C GLU A 174 15.34 2.05 9.58
N GLN A 175 16.59 1.73 9.92
CA GLN A 175 17.44 2.52 10.83
C GLN A 175 18.46 3.46 10.14
N SER A 176 18.59 3.41 8.80
CA SER A 176 19.50 4.26 8.00
C SER A 176 18.82 5.50 7.44
#